data_AF-A0A453T2L0-F1
#
_entry.id   AF-A0A453T2L0-F1
#
_cell.length_a   1.000
_cell.length_b   1.000
_cell.length_c   1.000
_cell.angle_alpha   90.00
_cell.angle_beta   90.00
_cell.angle_gamma   90.00
#
_symmetry.space_group_name_H-M   'P 1'
#
loop_
_entity.id
_entity.type
_entity.pdbx_description
1 polymer ?
#
loop_
_entity_poly.entity_id
_entity_poly.type
_entity_poly.pdbx_seq_one_letter_code
_entity_poly.pdbx_strand_id
1 'polypeptide(L)'
;MPRAPGKDMFAAATHTTSTVLEWAMSELMNNPGAMAKAQLEVREVVGQHGAVITNNVLGDLHYMQMVIKEGTNVYVNVFAISRDPRSWENPEEFKPERFENNNINYNGTYSEFIPFGAGRRQCPGMLFGTSTVNITLAYLLYHLEWMFPIGTNLDTFDMSEKFGLAVSRRCDLQLRAIPHGSLKTM
;
A
#
# COMPACT_ATOMS: atom_id res chain seq x y z
N MET A 1 1.49 12.55 20.95
CA MET A 1 2.40 13.69 20.66
C MET A 1 2.63 13.75 19.16
N PRO A 2 2.34 14.86 18.47
CA PRO A 2 2.59 14.95 17.03
C PRO A 2 4.10 15.14 16.79
N ARG A 3 4.72 14.19 16.08
CA ARG A 3 6.11 14.34 15.62
C ARG A 3 6.14 15.43 14.55
N ALA A 4 7.12 16.33 14.63
CA ALA A 4 7.28 17.40 13.65
C ALA A 4 7.52 16.79 12.25
N PRO A 5 6.65 17.05 11.26
CA PRO A 5 6.64 16.34 9.96
C PRO A 5 7.91 16.52 9.12
N GLY A 6 8.74 17.54 9.39
CA GLY A 6 9.90 17.87 8.57
C GLY A 6 11.11 16.93 8.73
N LYS A 7 11.29 16.28 9.89
CA LYS A 7 12.45 15.38 10.10
C LYS A 7 12.27 14.02 9.41
N ASP A 8 11.04 13.56 9.27
CA ASP A 8 10.73 12.29 8.61
C ASP A 8 10.86 12.41 7.08
N MET A 9 10.61 13.59 6.51
CA MET A 9 10.67 13.82 5.06
C MET A 9 12.08 13.66 4.47
N PHE A 10 13.10 14.32 5.05
CA PHE A 10 14.48 14.21 4.54
C PHE A 10 15.05 12.81 4.75
N ALA A 11 14.79 12.19 5.90
CA ALA A 11 15.21 10.82 6.17
C ALA A 11 14.57 9.82 5.17
N ALA A 12 13.28 9.97 4.89
CA ALA A 12 12.59 9.17 3.88
C ALA A 12 13.19 9.38 2.49
N ALA A 13 13.37 10.64 2.07
CA ALA A 13 13.92 10.97 0.77
C ALA A 13 15.33 10.40 0.56
N THR A 14 16.21 10.52 1.57
CA THR A 14 17.57 9.96 1.52
C THR A 14 17.54 8.45 1.44
N HIS A 15 16.72 7.77 2.24
CA HIS A 15 16.65 6.31 2.22
C HIS A 15 16.13 5.78 0.86
N THR A 16 15.10 6.41 0.30
CA THR A 16 14.59 5.99 -1.02
C THR A 16 15.59 6.26 -2.15
N THR A 17 16.30 7.39 -2.12
CA THR A 17 17.30 7.70 -3.16
C THR A 17 18.51 6.77 -3.07
N SER A 18 18.98 6.42 -1.87
CA SER A 18 20.06 5.45 -1.71
C SER A 18 19.67 4.06 -2.24
N THR A 19 18.43 3.60 -1.97
CA THR A 19 17.95 2.31 -2.47
C THR A 19 17.86 2.28 -4.00
N VAL A 20 17.37 3.36 -4.63
CA VAL A 20 17.33 3.43 -6.11
C VAL A 20 18.72 3.41 -6.71
N LEU A 21 19.68 4.15 -6.14
CA LEU A 21 21.06 4.15 -6.60
C LEU A 21 21.71 2.76 -6.44
N GLU A 22 21.47 2.08 -5.31
CA GLU A 22 21.98 0.73 -5.05
C GLU A 22 21.47 -0.27 -6.08
N TRP A 23 20.17 -0.28 -6.38
CA TRP A 23 19.59 -1.14 -7.41
C TRP A 23 20.09 -0.79 -8.80
N ALA A 24 20.08 0.50 -9.18
CA ALA A 24 20.56 0.94 -10.49
C ALA A 24 22.04 0.54 -10.73
N MET A 25 22.90 0.72 -9.73
CA MET A 25 24.29 0.30 -9.82
C MET A 25 24.44 -1.22 -9.89
N SER A 26 23.64 -1.97 -9.13
CA SER A 26 23.64 -3.44 -9.16
C SER A 26 23.27 -3.96 -10.55
N GLU A 27 22.21 -3.40 -11.16
CA GLU A 27 21.78 -3.77 -12.51
C GLU A 27 22.83 -3.38 -13.57
N LEU A 28 23.43 -2.20 -13.47
CA LEU A 28 24.51 -1.80 -14.38
C LEU A 28 25.74 -2.72 -14.28
N MET A 29 26.14 -3.10 -13.06
CA MET A 29 27.28 -4.00 -12.85
C MET A 29 27.00 -5.40 -13.40
N ASN A 30 25.74 -5.86 -13.35
CA ASN A 30 25.33 -7.14 -13.93
C ASN A 30 25.14 -7.06 -15.46
N ASN A 31 25.13 -5.86 -16.06
CA ASN A 31 24.93 -5.63 -17.49
C ASN A 31 26.05 -4.74 -18.09
N PRO A 32 27.26 -5.29 -18.38
CA PRO A 32 28.41 -4.51 -18.83
C PRO A 32 28.17 -3.68 -20.09
N GLY A 33 27.33 -4.16 -21.01
CA GLY A 33 26.95 -3.41 -22.21
C GLY A 33 26.10 -2.17 -21.91
N ALA A 34 25.20 -2.25 -20.92
CA ALA A 34 24.41 -1.11 -20.47
C ALA A 34 25.28 -0.12 -19.70
N MET A 35 26.19 -0.61 -18.84
CA MET A 35 27.21 0.21 -18.16
C MET A 35 28.05 1.01 -19.15
N ALA A 36 28.57 0.38 -20.20
CA ALA A 36 29.37 1.06 -21.21
C ALA A 36 28.60 2.18 -21.92
N LYS A 37 27.33 1.94 -22.28
CA LYS A 37 26.46 2.94 -22.92
C LYS A 37 26.16 4.12 -21.99
N ALA A 38 25.82 3.84 -20.72
CA ALA A 38 25.55 4.88 -19.73
C ALA A 38 26.79 5.75 -19.47
N GLN A 39 27.96 5.13 -19.30
CA GLN A 39 29.22 5.87 -19.12
C GLN A 39 29.61 6.69 -20.36
N LEU A 40 29.38 6.17 -21.57
CA LEU A 40 29.65 6.89 -22.81
C LEU A 40 28.80 8.16 -22.90
N GLU A 41 27.47 8.03 -22.73
CA GLU A 41 26.55 9.17 -22.75
C GLU A 41 26.96 10.24 -21.73
N VAL A 42 27.20 9.82 -20.47
CA VAL A 42 27.59 10.75 -19.40
C VAL A 42 28.88 11.47 -19.75
N ARG A 43 29.90 10.77 -20.25
CA ARG A 43 31.19 11.37 -20.61
C ARG A 43 31.08 12.35 -21.77
N GLU A 44 30.30 12.03 -22.79
CA GLU A 44 30.10 12.90 -23.96
C GLU A 44 29.33 14.17 -23.59
N VAL A 45 28.17 14.03 -22.96
CA VAL A 45 27.29 15.16 -22.64
C VAL A 45 27.89 16.06 -21.55
N VAL A 46 28.41 15.48 -20.48
CA VAL A 46 29.05 16.26 -19.39
C VAL A 46 30.40 16.83 -19.84
N GLY A 47 31.12 16.12 -20.72
CA GLY A 47 32.38 16.58 -21.30
C GLY A 47 32.23 17.84 -22.16
N GLN A 48 31.15 17.94 -22.93
CA GLN A 48 30.80 19.17 -23.70
C GLN A 48 30.58 20.39 -22.79
N HIS A 49 30.23 20.17 -21.54
CA HIS A 49 29.97 21.21 -20.54
C HIS A 49 31.15 21.41 -19.57
N GLY A 50 32.37 21.07 -19.99
CA GLY A 50 33.58 21.29 -19.19
C GLY A 50 33.62 20.44 -17.92
N ALA A 51 33.00 19.27 -17.94
CA ALA A 51 32.84 18.37 -16.80
C ALA A 51 32.00 18.95 -15.62
N VAL A 52 31.19 19.98 -15.87
CA VAL A 52 30.29 20.57 -14.87
C VAL A 52 28.88 19.97 -15.02
N ILE A 53 28.40 19.32 -13.97
CA ILE A 53 27.05 18.74 -13.94
C ILE A 53 26.07 19.81 -13.45
N THR A 54 25.14 20.23 -14.31
CA THR A 54 24.06 21.18 -13.99
C THR A 54 22.70 20.57 -14.32
N ASN A 55 21.61 21.17 -13.82
CA ASN A 55 20.25 20.66 -14.09
C ASN A 55 19.92 20.57 -15.59
N ASN A 56 20.43 21.49 -16.42
CA ASN A 56 20.23 21.45 -17.86
C ASN A 56 20.90 20.21 -18.47
N VAL A 57 22.16 19.96 -18.09
CA VAL A 57 22.94 18.79 -18.54
C VAL A 57 22.27 17.47 -18.12
N LEU A 58 21.69 17.41 -16.92
CA LEU A 58 20.96 16.23 -16.45
C LEU A 58 19.71 15.93 -17.29
N GLY A 59 19.09 16.96 -17.89
CA GLY A 59 17.95 16.82 -18.79
C GLY A 59 18.30 16.06 -20.08
N ASP A 60 19.55 16.19 -20.53
CA ASP A 60 20.05 15.60 -21.78
C ASP A 60 20.57 14.16 -21.63
N LEU A 61 20.70 13.66 -20.40
CA LEU A 61 21.16 12.29 -20.11
C LEU A 61 20.03 11.26 -20.22
N HIS A 62 19.53 11.05 -21.44
CA HIS A 62 18.35 10.22 -21.70
C HIS A 62 18.54 8.74 -21.36
N TYR A 63 19.71 8.15 -21.66
CA TYR A 63 20.03 6.76 -21.34
C TYR A 63 20.20 6.56 -19.84
N MET A 64 20.87 7.48 -19.15
CA MET A 64 20.96 7.45 -17.69
C MET A 64 19.57 7.52 -17.04
N GLN A 65 18.66 8.35 -17.57
CA GLN A 65 17.27 8.37 -17.09
C GLN A 65 16.54 7.05 -17.34
N MET A 66 16.82 6.35 -18.44
CA MET A 66 16.29 4.99 -18.68
C MET A 66 16.84 3.99 -17.66
N VAL A 67 18.13 4.06 -17.31
CA VAL A 67 18.75 3.24 -16.27
C VAL A 67 18.09 3.49 -14.91
N ILE A 68 17.85 4.75 -14.54
CA ILE A 68 17.16 5.07 -13.29
C ILE A 68 15.75 4.47 -13.28
N LYS A 69 14.99 4.61 -14.38
CA LYS A 69 13.64 4.06 -14.49
C LYS A 69 13.62 2.54 -14.35
N GLU A 70 14.61 1.86 -14.92
CA GLU A 70 14.72 0.40 -14.87
C GLU A 70 15.14 -0.09 -13.48
N GLY A 71 16.13 0.56 -12.86
CA GLY A 71 16.60 0.25 -11.51
C GLY A 71 15.68 0.74 -10.38
N THR A 72 14.57 1.41 -10.69
CA THR A 72 13.63 1.91 -9.68
C THR A 72 12.56 0.88 -9.37
N ASN A 73 12.57 0.36 -8.14
CA ASN A 73 11.47 -0.44 -7.60
C ASN A 73 10.42 0.48 -6.96
N VAL A 74 9.15 0.33 -7.36
CA VAL A 74 8.02 1.11 -6.82
C VAL A 74 7.11 0.23 -5.96
N TYR A 75 6.88 0.66 -4.72
CA TYR A 75 5.94 0.02 -3.81
C TYR A 75 4.75 0.94 -3.55
N VAL A 76 3.54 0.44 -3.84
CA VAL A 76 2.29 1.15 -3.53
C VAL A 76 1.83 0.73 -2.14
N ASN A 77 1.97 1.63 -1.16
CA ASN A 77 1.56 1.37 0.22
C ASN A 77 0.05 1.58 0.38
N VAL A 78 -0.73 0.61 -0.06
CA VAL A 78 -2.21 0.65 -0.01
C VAL A 78 -2.73 0.84 1.42
N PHE A 79 -2.06 0.27 2.42
CA PHE A 79 -2.43 0.40 3.84
C PHE A 79 -2.36 1.86 4.33
N ALA A 80 -1.30 2.58 3.95
CA ALA A 80 -1.16 4.00 4.29
C ALA A 80 -2.16 4.86 3.52
N ILE A 81 -2.37 4.57 2.23
CA ILE A 81 -3.33 5.31 1.39
C ILE A 81 -4.75 5.17 1.93
N SER A 82 -5.17 3.97 2.37
CA SER A 82 -6.51 3.74 2.92
C SER A 82 -6.73 4.40 4.29
N ARG A 83 -5.67 4.93 4.92
CA ARG A 83 -5.73 5.65 6.20
C ARG A 83 -5.31 7.12 6.08
N ASP A 84 -5.10 7.62 4.88
CA ASP A 84 -4.65 9.01 4.68
C ASP A 84 -5.83 9.98 4.89
N PRO A 85 -5.75 10.91 5.87
CA PRO A 85 -6.80 11.90 6.10
C PRO A 85 -6.98 12.89 4.94
N ARG A 86 -6.04 12.95 3.98
CA ARG A 86 -6.18 13.73 2.75
C ARG A 86 -7.08 13.07 1.73
N SER A 87 -7.20 11.74 1.79
CA SER A 87 -8.01 10.93 0.88
C SER A 87 -9.35 10.53 1.51
N TRP A 88 -9.38 10.38 2.83
CA TRP A 88 -10.54 9.87 3.57
C TRP A 88 -10.86 10.74 4.78
N GLU A 89 -12.12 11.17 4.93
CA GLU A 89 -12.60 11.80 6.16
C GLU A 89 -12.54 10.79 7.32
N ASN A 90 -12.02 11.13 8.51
CA ASN A 90 -11.94 10.22 9.67
C ASN A 90 -11.50 8.77 9.30
N PRO A 91 -10.29 8.59 8.76
CA PRO A 91 -9.86 7.31 8.17
C PRO A 91 -9.79 6.14 9.17
N GLU A 92 -9.59 6.45 10.45
CA GLU A 92 -9.48 5.44 11.51
C GLU A 92 -10.86 4.99 12.05
N GLU A 93 -11.95 5.65 11.65
CA GLU A 93 -13.30 5.29 12.06
C GLU A 93 -13.92 4.24 11.11
N PHE A 94 -14.49 3.19 11.69
CA PHE A 94 -15.31 2.23 10.94
C PHE A 94 -16.67 2.86 10.59
N LYS A 95 -16.76 3.46 9.40
CA LYS A 95 -17.93 4.18 8.88
C LYS A 95 -18.34 3.63 7.49
N PRO A 96 -19.15 2.55 7.43
CA PRO A 96 -19.60 1.97 6.15
C PRO A 96 -20.31 2.97 5.24
N GLU A 97 -21.03 3.92 5.82
CA GLU A 97 -21.80 4.97 5.14
C GLU A 97 -20.90 5.87 4.27
N ARG A 98 -19.58 5.83 4.47
CA ARG A 98 -18.61 6.51 3.60
C ARG A 98 -18.67 6.03 2.16
N PHE A 99 -19.17 4.82 1.91
CA PHE A 99 -19.36 4.27 0.58
C PHE A 99 -20.77 4.48 0.04
N GLU A 100 -21.66 5.14 0.78
CA GLU A 100 -22.97 5.53 0.27
C GLU A 100 -22.86 6.70 -0.72
N ASN A 101 -23.73 6.70 -1.73
CA ASN A 101 -23.90 7.80 -2.69
C ASN A 101 -22.61 8.22 -3.43
N ASN A 102 -21.64 7.30 -3.59
CA ASN A 102 -20.46 7.52 -4.43
C ASN A 102 -20.22 6.33 -5.37
N ASN A 103 -19.29 6.52 -6.31
CA ASN A 103 -18.95 5.51 -7.30
C ASN A 103 -17.68 4.72 -6.94
N ILE A 104 -17.16 4.88 -5.71
CA ILE A 104 -15.94 4.22 -5.26
C ILE A 104 -16.19 2.72 -5.26
N ASN A 105 -15.33 2.00 -5.95
CA ASN A 105 -15.36 0.54 -5.97
C ASN A 105 -13.92 0.03 -6.06
N TYR A 106 -13.75 -1.28 -5.99
CA TYR A 106 -12.45 -1.93 -5.94
C TYR A 106 -12.01 -2.53 -7.30
N ASN A 107 -12.51 -2.01 -8.42
CA ASN A 107 -12.16 -2.47 -9.77
C ASN A 107 -10.79 -1.98 -10.27
N GLY A 108 -10.06 -1.20 -9.47
CA GLY A 108 -8.75 -0.65 -9.82
C GLY A 108 -8.75 0.74 -10.48
N THR A 109 -9.89 1.43 -10.59
CA THR A 109 -9.96 2.79 -11.18
C THR A 109 -9.76 3.93 -10.18
N TYR A 110 -9.87 3.66 -8.86
CA TYR A 110 -9.74 4.66 -7.80
C TYR A 110 -8.42 4.44 -7.05
N SER A 111 -7.46 5.36 -7.20
CA SER A 111 -6.11 5.20 -6.65
C SER A 111 -6.09 5.18 -5.12
N GLU A 112 -7.11 5.78 -4.51
CA GLU A 112 -7.33 5.86 -3.07
C GLU A 112 -7.86 4.53 -2.50
N PHE A 113 -8.44 3.67 -3.35
CA PHE A 113 -9.10 2.42 -2.94
C PHE A 113 -8.83 1.25 -3.90
N ILE A 114 -7.67 0.61 -3.71
CA ILE A 114 -7.20 -0.54 -4.53
C ILE A 114 -6.92 -1.79 -3.68
N PRO A 115 -7.90 -2.32 -2.91
CA PRO A 115 -7.68 -3.48 -2.03
C PRO A 115 -7.32 -4.77 -2.79
N PHE A 116 -7.62 -4.84 -4.09
CA PHE A 116 -7.24 -5.94 -4.98
C PHE A 116 -6.14 -5.55 -5.98
N GLY A 117 -5.50 -4.39 -5.81
CA GLY A 117 -4.60 -3.80 -6.79
C GLY A 117 -5.35 -3.20 -7.99
N ALA A 118 -4.61 -2.95 -9.08
CA ALA A 118 -5.15 -2.37 -10.31
C ALA A 118 -4.45 -2.89 -11.57
N GLY A 119 -5.11 -2.78 -12.72
CA GLY A 119 -4.55 -3.08 -14.04
C GLY A 119 -4.29 -4.57 -14.27
N ARG A 120 -3.30 -4.90 -15.14
CA ARG A 120 -3.03 -6.28 -15.58
C ARG A 120 -2.60 -7.26 -14.48
N ARG A 121 -2.23 -6.75 -13.30
CA ARG A 121 -1.79 -7.53 -12.14
C ARG A 121 -2.77 -7.43 -10.96
N GLN A 122 -3.98 -6.95 -11.22
CA GLN A 122 -5.07 -6.98 -10.24
C GLN A 122 -5.36 -8.42 -9.81
N CYS A 123 -5.76 -8.59 -8.56
CA CYS A 123 -5.95 -9.90 -7.93
C CYS A 123 -6.88 -10.78 -8.78
N PRO A 124 -6.40 -11.95 -9.28
CA PRO A 124 -7.25 -12.85 -10.06
C PRO A 124 -8.37 -13.48 -9.22
N GLY A 125 -8.23 -13.49 -7.88
CA GLY A 125 -9.20 -14.04 -6.94
C GLY A 125 -10.27 -13.06 -6.46
N MET A 126 -10.32 -11.83 -7.00
CA MET A 126 -11.23 -10.78 -6.53
C MET A 126 -12.70 -11.24 -6.45
N LEU A 127 -13.24 -11.81 -7.54
CA LEU A 127 -14.65 -12.25 -7.58
C LEU A 127 -14.96 -13.36 -6.58
N PHE A 128 -14.03 -14.30 -6.42
CA PHE A 128 -14.15 -15.38 -5.44
C PHE A 128 -14.15 -14.78 -4.02
N GLY A 129 -13.13 -13.97 -3.70
CA GLY A 129 -12.99 -13.35 -2.38
C GLY A 129 -14.20 -12.51 -1.99
N THR A 130 -14.69 -11.64 -2.88
CA THR A 130 -15.85 -10.79 -2.59
C THR A 130 -17.12 -11.60 -2.41
N SER A 131 -17.34 -12.62 -3.26
CA SER A 131 -18.53 -13.47 -3.15
C SER A 131 -18.51 -14.30 -1.87
N THR A 132 -17.36 -14.89 -1.53
CA THR A 132 -17.19 -15.66 -0.30
C THR A 132 -17.41 -14.79 0.94
N VAL A 133 -16.84 -13.59 0.98
CA VAL A 133 -17.03 -12.67 2.12
C VAL A 133 -18.50 -12.26 2.22
N ASN A 134 -19.13 -11.85 1.13
CA ASN A 134 -20.53 -11.40 1.13
C ASN A 134 -21.48 -12.51 1.60
N ILE A 135 -21.35 -13.71 1.03
CA ILE A 135 -22.20 -14.85 1.39
C ILE A 135 -21.93 -15.23 2.85
N THR A 136 -20.68 -15.45 3.23
CA THR A 136 -20.34 -15.90 4.60
C THR A 136 -20.81 -14.88 5.64
N LEU A 137 -20.56 -13.59 5.42
CA LEU A 137 -20.98 -12.53 6.33
C LEU A 137 -22.51 -12.45 6.43
N ALA A 138 -23.23 -12.55 5.30
CA ALA A 138 -24.69 -12.56 5.30
C ALA A 138 -25.24 -13.74 6.13
N TYR A 139 -24.71 -14.95 5.95
CA TYR A 139 -25.13 -16.12 6.74
C TYR A 139 -24.81 -15.96 8.23
N LEU A 140 -23.61 -15.47 8.57
CA LEU A 140 -23.20 -15.23 9.95
C LEU A 140 -24.07 -14.17 10.65
N LEU A 141 -24.48 -13.13 9.94
CA LEU A 141 -25.33 -12.05 10.50
C LEU A 141 -26.81 -12.41 10.52
N TYR A 142 -27.28 -13.24 9.60
CA TYR A 142 -28.69 -13.64 9.54
C TYR A 142 -29.04 -14.71 10.59
N HIS A 143 -28.14 -15.68 10.81
CA HIS A 143 -28.43 -16.83 11.67
C HIS A 143 -27.88 -16.72 13.09
N LEU A 144 -26.95 -15.79 13.36
CA LEU A 144 -26.27 -15.72 14.65
C LEU A 144 -26.31 -14.30 15.23
N GLU A 145 -26.60 -14.25 16.53
CA GLU A 145 -26.31 -13.11 17.39
C GLU A 145 -24.89 -13.26 17.96
N TRP A 146 -24.17 -12.15 18.06
CA TRP A 146 -22.77 -12.14 18.50
C TRP A 146 -22.62 -11.42 19.83
N MET A 147 -21.92 -12.05 20.77
CA MET A 147 -21.61 -11.46 22.07
C MET A 147 -20.14 -11.61 22.42
N PHE A 148 -19.65 -10.73 23.30
CA PHE A 148 -18.35 -10.92 23.92
C PHE A 148 -18.36 -12.13 24.87
N PRO A 149 -17.25 -12.88 24.97
CA PRO A 149 -17.02 -13.82 26.05
C PRO A 149 -17.21 -13.18 27.44
N ILE A 150 -17.51 -14.00 28.44
CA ILE A 150 -17.67 -13.50 29.82
C ILE A 150 -16.33 -12.90 30.28
N GLY A 151 -16.37 -11.66 30.77
CA GLY A 151 -15.20 -10.94 31.25
C GLY A 151 -14.47 -10.12 30.19
N THR A 152 -14.94 -10.12 28.93
CA THR A 152 -14.48 -9.18 27.90
C THR A 152 -15.58 -8.20 27.50
N ASN A 153 -15.17 -7.01 27.10
CA ASN A 153 -16.00 -5.93 26.61
C ASN A 153 -15.24 -5.14 25.54
N LEU A 154 -15.85 -4.05 25.05
CA LEU A 154 -15.25 -3.19 24.02
C LEU A 154 -13.90 -2.59 24.45
N ASP A 155 -13.75 -2.18 25.72
CA ASP A 155 -12.51 -1.58 26.22
C ASP A 155 -11.34 -2.57 26.26
N THR A 156 -11.64 -3.85 26.45
CA THR A 156 -10.66 -4.95 26.43
C THR A 156 -10.44 -5.53 25.03
N PHE A 157 -11.15 -5.05 24.01
CA PHE A 157 -11.14 -5.64 22.67
C PHE A 157 -9.97 -5.10 21.84
N ASP A 158 -8.88 -5.87 21.80
CA ASP A 158 -7.67 -5.49 21.05
C ASP A 158 -7.92 -5.50 19.52
N MET A 159 -7.76 -4.33 18.91
CA MET A 159 -7.86 -4.10 17.47
C MET A 159 -6.49 -3.90 16.80
N SER A 160 -5.39 -4.07 17.54
CA SER A 160 -4.04 -3.89 17.00
C SER A 160 -3.72 -4.89 15.89
N GLU A 161 -2.88 -4.46 14.95
CA GLU A 161 -2.54 -5.23 13.78
C GLU A 161 -1.23 -6.02 13.90
N LYS A 162 -1.16 -7.12 13.16
CA LYS A 162 0.05 -7.85 12.83
C LYS A 162 0.34 -7.70 11.33
N PHE A 163 1.51 -7.14 11.02
CA PHE A 163 1.96 -6.94 9.64
C PHE A 163 2.60 -8.22 9.08
N GLY A 164 2.22 -8.57 7.86
CA GLY A 164 2.69 -9.75 7.13
C GLY A 164 2.28 -9.66 5.66
N LEU A 165 2.12 -10.80 4.98
CA LEU A 165 1.61 -10.83 3.60
C LEU A 165 0.22 -10.19 3.48
N ALA A 166 -0.61 -10.39 4.50
CA ALA A 166 -1.84 -9.64 4.74
C ALA A 166 -1.76 -9.02 6.14
N VAL A 167 -2.37 -7.86 6.31
CA VAL A 167 -2.53 -7.25 7.64
C VAL A 167 -3.68 -7.97 8.35
N SER A 168 -3.40 -8.58 9.49
CA SER A 168 -4.39 -9.30 10.30
C SER A 168 -4.51 -8.67 11.69
N ARG A 169 -5.53 -9.06 12.45
CA ARG A 169 -5.54 -8.79 13.90
C ARG A 169 -4.30 -9.44 14.55
N ARG A 170 -3.79 -8.79 15.58
CA ARG A 170 -2.66 -9.29 16.38
C ARG A 170 -3.05 -10.52 17.18
N CYS A 171 -4.28 -10.55 17.69
CA CYS A 171 -4.85 -11.64 18.46
C CYS A 171 -6.09 -12.20 17.76
N ASP A 172 -6.36 -13.49 17.98
CA ASP A 172 -7.52 -14.17 17.40
C ASP A 172 -8.84 -13.54 17.85
N LEU A 173 -9.89 -13.71 17.02
CA LEU A 173 -11.23 -13.24 17.33
C LEU A 173 -11.94 -14.23 18.26
N GLN A 174 -12.22 -13.78 19.49
CA GLN A 174 -12.95 -14.54 20.47
C GLN A 174 -14.34 -13.94 20.64
N LEU A 175 -15.36 -14.63 20.13
CA LEU A 175 -16.76 -14.25 20.21
C LEU A 175 -17.62 -15.45 20.61
N ARG A 176 -18.76 -15.19 21.23
CA ARG A 176 -19.81 -16.17 21.47
C ARG A 176 -20.90 -15.99 20.41
N ALA A 177 -21.16 -17.04 19.64
CA ALA A 177 -22.27 -17.11 18.70
C ALA A 177 -23.52 -17.70 19.38
N ILE A 178 -24.68 -17.07 19.20
CA ILE A 178 -25.98 -17.56 19.67
C ILE A 178 -26.92 -17.68 18.47
N PRO A 179 -27.62 -18.80 18.25
CA PRO A 179 -28.59 -18.90 17.17
C PRO A 179 -29.68 -17.82 17.27
N HIS A 180 -29.92 -17.12 16.18
CA HIS A 180 -30.94 -16.08 16.09
C HIS A 180 -32.32 -16.69 16.37
N GLY A 181 -33.04 -16.13 17.36
CA GLY A 181 -34.34 -16.63 17.82
C GLY A 181 -34.31 -17.51 19.07
N SER A 182 -33.15 -18.03 19.51
CA SER A 182 -33.05 -18.84 20.74
C SER A 182 -33.22 -18.06 22.06
N LEU A 183 -33.20 -16.73 22.01
CA LEU A 183 -33.45 -15.85 23.16
C LEU A 183 -34.95 -15.61 23.44
N LYS A 184 -35.85 -16.09 22.59
CA LYS A 184 -37.31 -15.94 22.76
C LYS A 184 -37.96 -17.07 23.57
N THR A 185 -37.19 -18.02 24.09
CA THR A 185 -37.68 -19.25 24.73
C THR A 185 -37.18 -19.48 26.17
N MET A 186 -36.72 -18.42 26.85
CA MET A 186 -36.47 -18.42 28.30
C MET A 186 -37.39 -17.44 29.02
#